data_AF-F1TBK4-F1
#
_entry.id   AF-F1TBK4-F1
#
_cell.length_a   1.000
_cell.length_b   1.000
_cell.length_c   1.000
_cell.angle_alpha   90.00
_cell.angle_beta   90.00
_cell.angle_gamma   90.00
#
_symmetry.space_group_name_H-M   'P 1'
#
loop_
_entity.id
_entity.type
_entity.pdbx_description
1 polymer ?
#
loop_
_entity_poly.entity_id
_entity_poly.type
_entity_poly.pdbx_seq_one_letter_code
_entity_poly.pdbx_strand_id
1 'polypeptide(L)'
;MPTPLETAIQKGIEWLVSKQNINGSWGATYPVSTSSLILLKLESYAREQGLSPFDDKYIYKNNVISGLNFIFENTKVDVNGLYYQDGTYINYTTGVALSAICANTEPDRVISASNPAVNGLTYKQVAQKVVDYLAFTQQDIGERKGGWSYSKGFVPDNSNSGYVTLGLEFALDPIYNFACSIPDSTISNLNDWIDFIQNTNGGSGYQLPNQWVNILKTGNLILEMNICADPLSSARLKKATTYIADNWTASVCLVDCAGWNSSPADYQATFTTMKGLTSYGIDIITTSTDVDIDWFADMSTVIINQQLPDGSWPRSQWDQEQDALLSAVWALLTLEKVVLPPSESKIPYIDNITAISSEISFPMDLSKTVEVQGEIKLFAYKYTQNESENIPGTKPSKGDDVAFALLFGNYGEFPYAAPAGKPTVEDTLNVQSPASLKLMSLSLNDNLRLFNVTDNKLVSLGDMFLGGIIYKLQVQKLISGTADQYEADFDLPANSIYSVAMLLQVEF
;
A
#
# COMPACT_ATOMS: atom_id res chain seq x y z
N MET A 1 -13.77 12.78 -23.77
CA MET A 1 -12.52 13.54 -23.96
C MET A 1 -11.67 13.24 -22.75
N PRO A 2 -10.40 12.85 -22.92
CA PRO A 2 -9.51 12.60 -21.78
C PRO A 2 -9.31 13.87 -20.96
N THR A 3 -9.14 13.72 -19.65
CA THR A 3 -8.77 14.80 -18.74
C THR A 3 -7.36 15.32 -19.05
N PRO A 4 -6.97 16.52 -18.55
CA PRO A 4 -5.59 16.98 -18.67
C PRO A 4 -4.57 16.00 -18.07
N LEU A 5 -4.92 15.35 -16.95
CA LEU A 5 -4.10 14.32 -16.30
C LEU A 5 -3.90 13.10 -17.22
N GLU A 6 -4.99 12.51 -17.72
CA GLU A 6 -4.94 11.37 -18.65
C GLU A 6 -4.15 11.70 -19.92
N THR A 7 -4.31 12.92 -20.44
CA THR A 7 -3.57 13.39 -21.62
C THR A 7 -2.07 13.50 -21.34
N ALA A 8 -1.68 14.04 -20.17
CA ALA A 8 -0.29 14.18 -19.79
C ALA A 8 0.38 12.81 -19.59
N ILE A 9 -0.32 11.90 -18.90
CA ILE A 9 0.11 10.50 -18.72
C ILE A 9 0.36 9.83 -20.08
N GLN A 10 -0.63 9.86 -20.98
CA GLN A 10 -0.54 9.20 -22.27
C GLN A 10 0.66 9.70 -23.08
N LYS A 11 0.85 11.02 -23.18
CA LYS A 11 1.98 11.61 -23.91
C LYS A 11 3.32 11.25 -23.28
N GLY A 12 3.40 11.24 -21.96
CA GLY A 12 4.64 10.89 -21.27
C GLY A 12 5.02 9.43 -21.46
N ILE A 13 4.06 8.51 -21.41
CA ILE A 13 4.27 7.09 -21.70
C ILE A 13 4.72 6.89 -23.15
N GLU A 14 4.05 7.52 -24.12
CA GLU A 14 4.45 7.48 -25.53
C GLU A 14 5.89 7.98 -25.74
N TRP A 15 6.24 9.08 -25.07
CA TRP A 15 7.60 9.62 -25.11
C TRP A 15 8.61 8.64 -24.51
N LEU A 16 8.37 8.08 -23.32
CA LEU A 16 9.26 7.08 -22.71
C LEU A 16 9.45 5.86 -23.62
N VAL A 17 8.36 5.32 -24.18
CA VAL A 17 8.39 4.18 -25.10
C VAL A 17 9.24 4.48 -26.33
N SER A 18 9.17 5.70 -26.87
CA SER A 18 10.00 6.13 -28.00
C SER A 18 11.50 6.19 -27.71
N LYS A 19 11.89 6.18 -26.43
CA LYS A 19 13.28 6.28 -25.97
C LYS A 19 13.91 4.92 -25.62
N GLN A 20 13.21 3.81 -25.83
CA GLN A 20 13.78 2.49 -25.58
C GLN A 20 14.91 2.20 -26.57
N ASN A 21 16.06 1.78 -26.05
CA ASN A 21 17.20 1.35 -26.82
C ASN A 21 16.94 -0.01 -27.49
N ILE A 22 17.71 -0.33 -28.54
CA ILE A 22 17.60 -1.59 -29.28
C ILE A 22 17.78 -2.83 -28.38
N ASN A 23 18.62 -2.73 -27.34
CA ASN A 23 18.85 -3.81 -26.38
C ASN A 23 17.73 -3.95 -25.32
N GLY A 24 16.66 -3.18 -25.43
CA GLY A 24 15.53 -3.16 -24.49
C GLY A 24 15.69 -2.22 -23.30
N SER A 25 16.86 -1.61 -23.08
CA SER A 25 17.06 -0.70 -21.96
C SER A 25 16.51 0.71 -22.24
N TRP A 26 16.42 1.50 -21.18
CA TRP A 26 16.33 2.96 -21.23
C TRP A 26 17.52 3.57 -20.51
N GLY A 27 17.91 4.77 -20.93
CA GLY A 27 19.04 5.50 -20.34
C GLY A 27 20.39 5.03 -20.87
N ALA A 28 21.41 5.81 -20.51
CA ALA A 28 22.81 5.59 -20.91
C ALA A 28 23.75 5.65 -19.70
N THR A 29 23.46 6.52 -18.73
CA THR A 29 24.31 6.69 -17.53
C THR A 29 24.02 5.60 -16.50
N TYR A 30 22.74 5.30 -16.26
CA TYR A 30 22.27 4.34 -15.26
C TYR A 30 21.22 3.40 -15.86
N PRO A 31 21.57 2.65 -16.92
CA PRO A 31 20.59 1.98 -17.76
C PRO A 31 19.75 0.96 -17.00
N VAL A 32 20.27 0.28 -15.97
CA VAL A 32 19.51 -0.69 -15.19
C VAL A 32 18.45 0.01 -14.34
N SER A 33 18.82 0.96 -13.49
CA SER A 33 17.86 1.66 -12.63
C SER A 33 16.84 2.48 -13.42
N THR A 34 17.26 3.13 -14.51
CA THR A 34 16.38 3.90 -15.39
C THR A 34 15.37 2.98 -16.07
N SER A 35 15.82 1.85 -16.63
CA SER A 35 14.92 0.85 -17.20
C SER A 35 13.94 0.31 -16.17
N SER A 36 14.40 0.01 -14.96
CA SER A 36 13.55 -0.55 -13.91
C SER A 36 12.43 0.40 -13.46
N LEU A 37 12.70 1.71 -13.31
CA LEU A 37 11.62 2.67 -13.00
C LEU A 37 10.62 2.81 -14.15
N ILE A 38 11.09 2.76 -15.40
CA ILE A 38 10.21 2.84 -16.57
C ILE A 38 9.38 1.57 -16.72
N LEU A 39 9.95 0.40 -16.43
CA LEU A 39 9.23 -0.86 -16.38
C LEU A 39 8.17 -0.86 -15.29
N LEU A 40 8.50 -0.43 -14.07
CA LEU A 40 7.52 -0.22 -12.99
C LEU A 40 6.34 0.64 -13.47
N LYS A 41 6.62 1.69 -14.25
CA LYS A 41 5.60 2.57 -14.80
C LYS A 41 4.73 1.89 -15.87
N LEU A 42 5.34 1.19 -16.82
CA LEU A 42 4.63 0.51 -17.91
C LEU A 42 3.83 -0.69 -17.42
N GLU A 43 4.34 -1.42 -16.42
CA GLU A 43 3.64 -2.57 -15.83
C GLU A 43 2.44 -2.12 -14.98
N SER A 44 2.59 -1.04 -14.20
CA SER A 44 1.47 -0.44 -13.46
C SER A 44 0.39 0.09 -14.40
N TYR A 45 0.77 0.73 -15.50
CA TYR A 45 -0.19 1.23 -16.49
C TYR A 45 -1.02 0.10 -17.13
N ALA A 46 -0.42 -1.06 -17.39
CA ALA A 46 -1.18 -2.23 -17.85
C ALA A 46 -2.24 -2.66 -16.82
N ARG A 47 -1.86 -2.71 -15.54
CA ARG A 47 -2.77 -3.08 -14.44
C ARG A 47 -3.93 -2.10 -14.27
N GLU A 48 -3.68 -0.80 -14.40
CA GLU A 48 -4.72 0.23 -14.35
C GLU A 48 -5.76 0.07 -15.46
N GLN A 49 -5.37 -0.51 -16.60
CA GLN A 49 -6.28 -0.90 -17.68
C GLN A 49 -6.97 -2.25 -17.45
N GLY A 50 -6.71 -2.91 -16.31
CA GLY A 50 -7.20 -4.26 -16.03
C GLY A 50 -6.54 -5.33 -16.89
N LEU A 51 -5.33 -5.07 -17.42
CA LEU A 51 -4.58 -5.97 -18.29
C LEU A 51 -3.33 -6.49 -17.58
N SER A 52 -2.93 -7.70 -17.97
CA SER A 52 -1.55 -8.13 -17.77
C SER A 52 -0.63 -7.31 -18.69
N PRO A 53 0.59 -6.92 -18.25
CA PRO A 53 1.56 -6.30 -19.14
C PRO A 53 2.08 -7.25 -20.23
N PHE A 54 1.68 -8.52 -20.21
CA PHE A 54 1.97 -9.53 -21.22
C PHE A 54 0.75 -9.92 -22.07
N ASP A 55 -0.40 -9.29 -21.86
CA ASP A 55 -1.60 -9.48 -22.68
C ASP A 55 -1.37 -8.97 -24.11
N ASP A 56 -1.84 -9.70 -25.12
CA ASP A 56 -1.72 -9.29 -26.54
C ASP A 56 -2.45 -7.98 -26.85
N LYS A 57 -3.40 -7.57 -26.01
CA LYS A 57 -4.11 -6.28 -26.12
C LYS A 57 -3.29 -5.12 -25.56
N TYR A 58 -2.28 -5.38 -24.73
CA TYR A 58 -1.47 -4.32 -24.14
C TYR A 58 -0.46 -3.80 -25.17
N ILE A 59 -0.67 -2.56 -25.61
CA ILE A 59 0.08 -1.99 -26.74
C ILE A 59 1.59 -1.86 -26.49
N TYR A 60 2.02 -1.81 -25.22
CA TYR A 60 3.44 -1.71 -24.84
C TYR A 60 4.03 -3.05 -24.37
N LYS A 61 3.32 -4.17 -24.57
CA LYS A 61 3.77 -5.53 -24.21
C LYS A 61 5.21 -5.81 -24.68
N ASN A 62 5.53 -5.50 -25.93
CA ASN A 62 6.87 -5.78 -26.48
C ASN A 62 7.95 -4.92 -25.83
N ASN A 63 7.63 -3.68 -25.45
CA ASN A 63 8.55 -2.81 -24.72
C ASN A 63 8.83 -3.38 -23.32
N VAL A 64 7.78 -3.83 -22.62
CA VAL A 64 7.92 -4.48 -21.30
C VAL A 64 8.76 -5.75 -21.39
N ILE A 65 8.46 -6.66 -22.32
CA ILE A 65 9.23 -7.90 -22.50
C ILE A 65 10.70 -7.59 -22.79
N SER A 66 10.99 -6.65 -23.70
CA SER A 66 12.37 -6.30 -24.06
C SER A 66 13.12 -5.68 -22.88
N GLY A 67 12.45 -4.83 -22.09
CA GLY A 67 13.04 -4.24 -20.89
C GLY A 67 13.29 -5.26 -19.78
N LEU A 68 12.32 -6.14 -19.47
CA LEU A 68 12.52 -7.19 -18.48
C LEU A 68 13.64 -8.17 -18.89
N ASN A 69 13.72 -8.52 -20.17
CA ASN A 69 14.85 -9.30 -20.70
C ASN A 69 16.18 -8.58 -20.43
N PHE A 70 16.26 -7.27 -20.72
CA PHE A 70 17.46 -6.49 -20.40
C PHE A 70 17.80 -6.52 -18.90
N ILE A 71 16.81 -6.39 -18.00
CA ILE A 71 17.03 -6.50 -16.55
C ILE A 71 17.60 -7.88 -16.21
N PHE A 72 16.96 -8.96 -16.65
CA PHE A 72 17.41 -10.32 -16.35
C PHE A 72 18.81 -10.64 -16.88
N GLU A 73 19.17 -10.14 -18.07
CA GLU A 73 20.53 -10.30 -18.61
C GLU A 73 21.60 -9.60 -17.75
N ASN A 74 21.25 -8.52 -17.05
CA ASN A 74 22.17 -7.78 -16.18
C ASN A 74 22.27 -8.31 -14.75
N THR A 75 21.59 -9.42 -14.44
CA THR A 75 21.63 -10.03 -13.11
C THR A 75 23.04 -10.53 -12.75
N LYS A 76 23.46 -10.26 -11.52
CA LYS A 76 24.72 -10.70 -10.92
C LYS A 76 24.46 -11.67 -9.77
N VAL A 77 25.45 -12.49 -9.45
CA VAL A 77 25.35 -13.55 -8.44
C VAL A 77 26.28 -13.26 -7.28
N ASP A 78 25.74 -13.28 -6.08
CA ASP A 78 26.48 -13.36 -4.82
C ASP A 78 26.10 -14.67 -4.10
N VAL A 79 26.92 -15.11 -3.15
CA VAL A 79 26.58 -16.29 -2.33
C VAL A 79 25.30 -16.08 -1.52
N ASN A 80 24.93 -14.83 -1.24
CA ASN A 80 23.75 -14.47 -0.47
C ASN A 80 22.54 -14.08 -1.33
N GLY A 81 22.61 -14.18 -2.66
CA GLY A 81 21.48 -13.88 -3.53
C GLY A 81 21.83 -13.32 -4.89
N LEU A 82 20.87 -12.59 -5.49
CA LEU A 82 21.03 -11.93 -6.78
C LEU A 82 21.02 -10.41 -6.60
N TYR A 83 21.85 -9.73 -7.36
CA TYR A 83 21.92 -8.27 -7.36
C TYR A 83 22.06 -7.72 -8.78
N TYR A 84 21.93 -6.41 -8.91
CA TYR A 84 22.01 -5.72 -10.19
C TYR A 84 23.14 -4.71 -10.17
N GLN A 85 23.93 -4.72 -11.26
CA GLN A 85 25.16 -3.97 -11.52
C GLN A 85 26.31 -4.14 -10.50
N ASP A 86 27.53 -3.89 -10.94
CA ASP A 86 28.71 -3.83 -10.08
C ASP A 86 29.07 -2.37 -9.75
N GLY A 87 29.81 -2.13 -8.67
CA GLY A 87 30.35 -0.82 -8.33
C GLY A 87 29.68 -0.13 -7.15
N THR A 88 29.40 1.17 -7.30
CA THR A 88 29.06 2.03 -6.15
C THR A 88 27.59 2.00 -5.77
N TYR A 89 26.66 1.79 -6.72
CA TYR A 89 25.21 1.97 -6.51
C TYR A 89 24.41 0.65 -6.50
N ILE A 90 25.02 -0.43 -5.99
CA ILE A 90 24.49 -1.79 -6.10
C ILE A 90 23.10 -1.92 -5.45
N ASN A 91 22.96 -1.56 -4.17
CA ASN A 91 21.71 -1.73 -3.43
C ASN A 91 20.59 -0.85 -3.99
N TYR A 92 20.89 0.40 -4.39
CA TYR A 92 19.93 1.29 -5.06
C TYR A 92 19.35 0.62 -6.30
N THR A 93 20.23 0.21 -7.22
CA THR A 93 19.79 -0.40 -8.49
C THR A 93 19.12 -1.74 -8.26
N THR A 94 19.57 -2.51 -7.27
CA THR A 94 18.98 -3.80 -6.93
C THR A 94 17.57 -3.65 -6.37
N GLY A 95 17.34 -2.69 -5.45
CA GLY A 95 16.01 -2.38 -4.93
C GLY A 95 15.06 -1.90 -6.01
N VAL A 96 15.52 -1.01 -6.89
CA VAL A 96 14.69 -0.53 -8.01
C VAL A 96 14.40 -1.66 -9.02
N ALA A 97 15.37 -2.52 -9.34
CA ALA A 97 15.15 -3.68 -10.19
C ALA A 97 14.12 -4.66 -9.61
N LEU A 98 14.10 -4.85 -8.28
CA LEU A 98 13.10 -5.66 -7.61
C LEU A 98 11.68 -5.16 -7.87
N SER A 99 11.46 -3.83 -7.83
CA SER A 99 10.13 -3.26 -8.13
C SER A 99 9.67 -3.58 -9.56
N ALA A 100 10.57 -3.51 -10.55
CA ALA A 100 10.26 -3.88 -11.94
C ALA A 100 9.94 -5.37 -12.09
N ILE A 101 10.66 -6.25 -11.40
CA ILE A 101 10.40 -7.71 -11.47
C ILE A 101 9.03 -8.05 -10.90
N CYS A 102 8.58 -7.31 -9.89
CA CYS A 102 7.36 -7.61 -9.14
C CYS A 102 6.10 -6.89 -9.65
N ALA A 103 6.23 -5.74 -10.32
CA ALA A 103 5.08 -4.89 -10.69
C ALA A 103 4.04 -5.56 -11.59
N ASN A 104 4.42 -6.53 -12.42
CA ASN A 104 3.54 -7.25 -13.34
C ASN A 104 2.56 -8.23 -12.69
N THR A 105 2.74 -8.60 -11.41
CA THR A 105 1.88 -9.55 -10.68
C THR A 105 1.87 -11.01 -11.17
N GLU A 106 2.84 -11.42 -12.01
CA GLU A 106 2.93 -12.77 -12.59
C GLU A 106 4.16 -13.57 -12.09
N PRO A 107 4.15 -14.02 -10.82
CA PRO A 107 5.29 -14.64 -10.15
C PRO A 107 5.81 -15.93 -10.81
N ASP A 108 4.94 -16.67 -11.50
CA ASP A 108 5.24 -17.99 -12.06
C ASP A 108 5.81 -17.95 -13.48
N ARG A 109 5.99 -16.76 -14.07
CA ARG A 109 6.64 -16.64 -15.37
C ARG A 109 8.06 -17.14 -15.31
N VAL A 110 8.39 -18.05 -16.23
CA VAL A 110 9.74 -18.62 -16.36
C VAL A 110 10.57 -17.75 -17.29
N ILE A 111 11.78 -17.39 -16.84
CA ILE A 111 12.72 -16.57 -17.59
C ILE A 111 13.39 -17.42 -18.66
N SER A 112 13.38 -16.92 -19.89
CA SER A 112 14.17 -17.44 -21.01
C SER A 112 15.24 -16.41 -21.37
N ALA A 113 16.39 -16.49 -20.69
CA ALA A 113 17.49 -15.54 -20.84
C ALA A 113 18.79 -16.27 -21.20
N SER A 114 19.74 -15.55 -21.80
CA SER A 114 21.09 -16.04 -22.04
C SER A 114 21.91 -16.13 -20.75
N ASN A 115 21.60 -15.30 -19.76
CA ASN A 115 22.24 -15.33 -18.44
C ASN A 115 21.85 -16.60 -17.66
N PRO A 116 22.79 -17.53 -17.42
CA PRO A 116 22.50 -18.81 -16.76
C PRO A 116 22.13 -18.67 -15.27
N ALA A 117 22.39 -17.51 -14.65
CA ALA A 117 22.02 -17.26 -13.26
C ALA A 117 20.50 -17.20 -13.04
N VAL A 118 19.75 -16.83 -14.09
CA VAL A 118 18.30 -16.61 -14.04
C VAL A 118 17.52 -17.43 -15.06
N ASN A 119 18.18 -17.96 -16.10
CA ASN A 119 17.53 -18.78 -17.10
C ASN A 119 16.85 -20.02 -16.48
N GLY A 120 15.56 -20.21 -16.78
CA GLY A 120 14.75 -21.29 -16.22
C GLY A 120 14.22 -21.04 -14.82
N LEU A 121 14.59 -19.92 -14.15
CA LEU A 121 13.97 -19.52 -12.89
C LEU A 121 12.64 -18.81 -13.14
N THR A 122 11.73 -18.90 -12.18
CA THR A 122 10.53 -18.05 -12.17
C THR A 122 10.86 -16.64 -11.71
N TYR A 123 9.99 -15.67 -12.04
CA TYR A 123 10.14 -14.30 -11.55
C TYR A 123 10.16 -14.26 -10.02
N LYS A 124 9.32 -15.06 -9.35
CA LYS A 124 9.31 -15.19 -7.89
C LYS A 124 10.61 -15.75 -7.33
N GLN A 125 11.22 -16.74 -7.99
CA GLN A 125 12.52 -17.27 -7.56
C GLN A 125 13.63 -16.23 -7.68
N VAL A 126 13.61 -15.39 -8.71
CA VAL A 126 14.55 -14.27 -8.83
C VAL A 126 14.27 -13.21 -7.78
N ALA A 127 13.02 -12.77 -7.63
CA ALA A 127 12.62 -11.78 -6.63
C ALA A 127 13.03 -12.20 -5.20
N GLN A 128 12.79 -13.46 -4.82
CA GLN A 128 13.21 -13.99 -3.52
C GLN A 128 14.73 -13.87 -3.33
N LYS A 129 15.53 -14.26 -4.33
CA LYS A 129 17.00 -14.15 -4.25
C LYS A 129 17.49 -12.70 -4.18
N VAL A 130 16.75 -11.76 -4.75
CA VAL A 130 17.04 -10.33 -4.64
C VAL A 130 16.70 -9.81 -3.24
N VAL A 131 15.57 -10.24 -2.67
CA VAL A 131 15.21 -9.96 -1.26
C VAL A 131 16.28 -10.51 -0.31
N ASP A 132 16.75 -11.75 -0.53
CA ASP A 132 17.81 -12.36 0.28
C ASP A 132 19.11 -11.52 0.26
N TYR A 133 19.50 -11.04 -0.92
CA TYR A 133 20.66 -10.17 -1.07
C TYR A 133 20.48 -8.84 -0.34
N LEU A 134 19.34 -8.18 -0.52
CA LEU A 134 19.05 -6.89 0.14
C LEU A 134 18.99 -7.03 1.66
N ALA A 135 18.43 -8.13 2.17
CA ALA A 135 18.47 -8.43 3.61
C ALA A 135 19.91 -8.60 4.12
N PHE A 136 20.76 -9.31 3.35
CA PHE A 136 22.17 -9.48 3.69
C PHE A 136 22.99 -8.17 3.66
N THR A 137 22.65 -7.22 2.79
CA THR A 137 23.41 -5.96 2.66
C THR A 137 22.95 -4.84 3.59
N GLN A 138 21.88 -5.05 4.35
CA GLN A 138 21.42 -4.10 5.37
C GLN A 138 22.50 -3.91 6.45
N GLN A 139 22.69 -2.68 6.92
CA GLN A 139 23.58 -2.41 8.04
C GLN A 139 23.00 -3.03 9.31
N ASP A 140 23.71 -3.95 9.95
CA ASP A 140 23.23 -4.72 11.11
C ASP A 140 23.88 -4.28 12.44
N ILE A 141 24.85 -3.36 12.40
CA ILE A 141 25.59 -2.87 13.57
C ILE A 141 25.71 -1.34 13.62
N GLY A 142 25.89 -0.81 14.83
CA GLY A 142 26.17 0.61 15.08
C GLY A 142 24.93 1.50 15.06
N GLU A 143 25.13 2.81 15.21
CA GLU A 143 24.04 3.80 15.31
C GLU A 143 23.18 3.91 14.03
N ARG A 144 23.69 3.41 12.89
CA ARG A 144 23.01 3.44 11.58
C ARG A 144 22.43 2.09 11.18
N LYS A 145 22.27 1.19 12.15
CA LYS A 145 21.63 -0.12 11.98
C LYS A 145 20.26 0.05 11.32
N GLY A 146 19.94 -0.83 10.38
CA GLY A 146 18.70 -0.85 9.62
C GLY A 146 18.74 -0.17 8.26
N GLY A 147 19.62 0.81 8.08
CA GLY A 147 19.72 1.53 6.82
C GLY A 147 20.44 0.71 5.75
N TRP A 148 20.20 1.06 4.49
CA TRP A 148 20.99 0.59 3.36
C TRP A 148 21.91 1.68 2.84
N SER A 149 23.16 1.32 2.64
CA SER A 149 24.13 2.08 1.85
C SER A 149 24.05 1.69 0.38
N TYR A 150 24.61 2.50 -0.51
CA TYR A 150 24.63 2.18 -1.93
C TYR A 150 25.35 0.87 -2.28
N SER A 151 26.35 0.45 -1.49
CA SER A 151 26.96 -0.88 -1.54
C SER A 151 27.28 -1.36 -0.12
N LYS A 152 27.32 -2.68 0.11
CA LYS A 152 27.60 -3.24 1.44
C LYS A 152 28.93 -2.71 2.01
N GLY A 153 28.93 -2.33 3.29
CA GLY A 153 30.10 -1.79 3.99
C GLY A 153 30.33 -0.28 3.81
N PHE A 154 29.48 0.39 3.02
CA PHE A 154 29.43 1.85 2.95
C PHE A 154 28.47 2.41 4.00
N VAL A 155 28.44 3.73 4.08
CA VAL A 155 27.62 4.47 5.03
C VAL A 155 26.14 4.48 4.56
N PRO A 156 25.18 4.00 5.36
CA PRO A 156 23.76 4.05 5.00
C PRO A 156 23.21 5.47 4.87
N ASP A 157 22.22 5.64 3.98
CA ASP A 157 21.51 6.90 3.78
C ASP A 157 20.02 6.70 3.46
N ASN A 158 19.22 7.74 3.67
CA ASN A 158 17.77 7.69 3.56
C ASN A 158 17.26 7.82 2.12
N SER A 159 18.10 8.20 1.16
CA SER A 159 17.73 8.12 -0.25
C SER A 159 17.73 6.65 -0.67
N ASN A 160 18.86 5.98 -0.47
CA ASN A 160 19.06 4.60 -0.85
C ASN A 160 18.16 3.63 -0.06
N SER A 161 18.02 3.82 1.26
CA SER A 161 17.10 3.02 2.08
C SER A 161 15.66 3.09 1.52
N GLY A 162 15.21 4.29 1.16
CA GLY A 162 13.90 4.51 0.55
C GLY A 162 13.66 3.85 -0.82
N TYR A 163 14.72 3.62 -1.61
CA TYR A 163 14.61 2.92 -2.90
C TYR A 163 14.75 1.41 -2.77
N VAL A 164 15.48 0.94 -1.76
CA VAL A 164 15.46 -0.48 -1.37
C VAL A 164 14.08 -0.86 -0.86
N THR A 165 13.49 -0.04 0.01
CA THR A 165 12.14 -0.29 0.53
C THR A 165 11.07 -0.23 -0.55
N LEU A 166 11.19 0.63 -1.56
CA LEU A 166 10.32 0.59 -2.74
C LEU A 166 10.30 -0.81 -3.40
N GLY A 167 11.47 -1.43 -3.59
CA GLY A 167 11.53 -2.78 -4.15
C GLY A 167 10.90 -3.83 -3.23
N LEU A 168 11.24 -3.77 -1.94
CA LEU A 168 10.73 -4.71 -0.94
C LEU A 168 9.20 -4.64 -0.83
N GLU A 169 8.63 -3.45 -0.90
CA GLU A 169 7.18 -3.25 -0.85
C GLU A 169 6.44 -4.11 -1.89
N PHE A 170 6.91 -4.10 -3.15
CA PHE A 170 6.31 -4.89 -4.23
C PHE A 170 6.57 -6.40 -4.09
N ALA A 171 7.73 -6.77 -3.55
CA ALA A 171 8.13 -8.17 -3.43
C ALA A 171 7.41 -8.90 -2.28
N LEU A 172 7.18 -8.20 -1.16
CA LEU A 172 6.65 -8.77 0.06
C LEU A 172 5.12 -8.78 0.08
N ASP A 173 4.46 -7.77 -0.50
CA ASP A 173 3.02 -7.62 -0.37
C ASP A 173 2.23 -8.65 -1.22
N PRO A 174 1.27 -9.38 -0.63
CA PRO A 174 0.47 -10.38 -1.34
C PRO A 174 -0.33 -9.85 -2.52
N ILE A 175 -0.65 -8.55 -2.57
CA ILE A 175 -1.42 -7.98 -3.69
C ILE A 175 -0.69 -8.11 -5.03
N TYR A 176 0.65 -8.24 -5.00
CA TYR A 176 1.46 -8.47 -6.19
C TYR A 176 1.69 -9.96 -6.49
N ASN A 177 1.11 -10.88 -5.72
CA ASN A 177 1.25 -12.35 -5.84
C ASN A 177 2.67 -12.90 -5.59
N PHE A 178 3.70 -12.05 -5.43
CA PHE A 178 5.06 -12.49 -5.16
C PHE A 178 5.19 -13.07 -3.74
N ALA A 179 4.76 -12.32 -2.73
CA ALA A 179 4.80 -12.72 -1.32
C ALA A 179 6.16 -13.35 -0.93
N CYS A 180 7.25 -12.68 -1.29
CA CYS A 180 8.59 -13.08 -0.92
C CYS A 180 8.74 -13.02 0.61
N SER A 181 9.58 -13.89 1.17
CA SER A 181 9.90 -13.88 2.60
C SER A 181 11.12 -13.01 2.86
N ILE A 182 11.09 -12.23 3.93
CA ILE A 182 12.24 -11.48 4.44
C ILE A 182 12.44 -11.82 5.91
N PRO A 183 13.69 -11.90 6.42
CA PRO A 183 13.90 -12.13 7.84
C PRO A 183 13.28 -11.02 8.70
N ASP A 184 12.59 -11.39 9.79
CA ASP A 184 11.99 -10.43 10.74
C ASP A 184 13.03 -9.45 11.30
N SER A 185 14.28 -9.91 11.46
CA SER A 185 15.39 -9.07 11.89
C SER A 185 15.63 -7.90 10.94
N THR A 186 15.36 -8.04 9.64
CA THR A 186 15.54 -6.97 8.65
C THR A 186 14.52 -5.85 8.86
N ILE A 187 13.27 -6.21 9.17
CA ILE A 187 12.20 -5.26 9.49
C ILE A 187 12.47 -4.61 10.85
N SER A 188 12.85 -5.39 11.86
CA SER A 188 13.23 -4.85 13.17
C SER A 188 14.41 -3.89 13.08
N ASN A 189 15.41 -4.18 12.25
CA ASN A 189 16.54 -3.28 12.05
C ASN A 189 16.09 -2.01 11.33
N LEU A 190 15.25 -2.11 10.30
CA LEU A 190 14.69 -0.94 9.61
C LEU A 190 13.95 -0.02 10.59
N ASN A 191 13.25 -0.58 11.58
CA ASN A 191 12.64 0.19 12.64
C ASN A 191 13.67 1.01 13.46
N ASP A 192 14.84 0.43 13.77
CA ASP A 192 15.95 1.15 14.42
C ASP A 192 16.47 2.30 13.53
N TRP A 193 16.55 2.08 12.22
CA TRP A 193 16.97 3.11 11.26
C TRP A 193 16.00 4.29 11.23
N ILE A 194 14.69 4.02 11.18
CA ILE A 194 13.64 5.04 11.20
C ILE A 194 13.77 5.91 12.46
N ASP A 195 13.94 5.28 13.63
CA ASP A 195 14.10 5.98 14.90
C ASP A 195 15.39 6.81 14.96
N PHE A 196 16.47 6.32 14.34
CA PHE A 196 17.71 7.06 14.22
C PHE A 196 17.58 8.26 13.27
N ILE A 197 17.16 8.04 12.03
CA ILE A 197 17.29 9.01 10.93
C ILE A 197 16.23 10.13 10.97
N GLN A 198 15.12 9.90 11.66
CA GLN A 198 14.10 10.92 11.82
C GLN A 198 14.61 12.06 12.71
N ASN A 199 14.50 13.28 12.20
CA ASN A 199 14.81 14.48 12.94
C ASN A 199 13.75 14.76 14.01
N THR A 200 14.14 15.45 15.08
CA THR A 200 13.22 15.98 16.10
C THR A 200 12.09 16.87 15.54
N ASN A 201 12.30 17.54 14.40
CA ASN A 201 11.29 18.35 13.71
C ASN A 201 10.33 17.53 12.84
N GLY A 202 10.48 16.20 12.79
CA GLY A 202 9.61 15.28 12.06
C GLY A 202 10.12 14.87 10.68
N GLY A 203 10.94 15.70 10.01
CA GLY A 203 11.55 15.34 8.74
C GLY A 203 12.65 14.29 8.88
N SER A 204 13.27 13.85 7.78
CA SER A 204 14.48 13.02 7.83
C SER A 204 15.66 13.59 7.07
N GLY A 205 16.84 13.33 7.62
CA GLY A 205 18.09 13.71 6.99
C GLY A 205 18.58 12.71 5.94
N TYR A 206 19.76 12.96 5.38
CA TYR A 206 20.38 12.10 4.38
C TYR A 206 21.11 10.92 5.02
N GLN A 207 22.25 11.17 5.68
CA GLN A 207 23.04 10.15 6.39
C GLN A 207 23.00 10.32 7.91
N LEU A 208 22.64 11.52 8.36
CA LEU A 208 22.49 11.91 9.76
C LEU A 208 21.18 12.67 9.92
N PRO A 209 20.55 12.68 11.11
CA PRO A 209 19.19 13.18 11.28
C PRO A 209 19.04 14.68 10.99
N ASN A 210 20.11 15.45 11.20
CA ASN A 210 20.14 16.90 10.97
C ASN A 210 20.71 17.29 9.59
N GLN A 211 21.09 16.33 8.76
CA GLN A 211 21.78 16.62 7.49
C GLN A 211 20.77 16.72 6.35
N TRP A 212 20.67 17.89 5.73
CA TRP A 212 19.88 18.13 4.52
C TRP A 212 18.41 17.75 4.67
N VAL A 213 17.77 18.05 5.81
CA VAL A 213 16.39 17.63 6.09
C VAL A 213 15.42 18.24 5.06
N ASN A 214 14.62 17.41 4.38
CA ASN A 214 13.76 17.83 3.27
C ASN A 214 12.69 16.78 2.92
N ILE A 215 11.68 17.23 2.17
CA ILE A 215 10.50 16.44 1.78
C ILE A 215 10.86 15.14 1.04
N LEU A 216 11.90 15.11 0.18
CA LEU A 216 12.32 13.91 -0.54
C LEU A 216 12.65 12.76 0.43
N LYS A 217 13.53 13.02 1.41
CA LYS A 217 13.89 11.98 2.37
C LYS A 217 12.74 11.69 3.33
N THR A 218 11.96 12.69 3.72
CA THR A 218 10.80 12.48 4.60
C THR A 218 9.75 11.59 3.91
N GLY A 219 9.54 11.72 2.60
CA GLY A 219 8.70 10.82 1.82
C GLY A 219 9.19 9.37 1.83
N ASN A 220 10.51 9.16 1.67
CA ASN A 220 11.13 7.84 1.85
C ASN A 220 10.90 7.28 3.27
N LEU A 221 11.09 8.11 4.31
CA LEU A 221 10.89 7.72 5.70
C LEU A 221 9.46 7.21 5.93
N ILE A 222 8.45 7.88 5.36
CA ILE A 222 7.05 7.45 5.50
C ILE A 222 6.83 6.08 4.86
N LEU A 223 7.41 5.81 3.68
CA LEU A 223 7.32 4.47 3.09
C LEU A 223 8.00 3.41 3.97
N GLU A 224 9.16 3.72 4.55
CA GLU A 224 9.87 2.84 5.48
C GLU A 224 9.01 2.51 6.72
N MET A 225 8.26 3.50 7.25
CA MET A 225 7.30 3.30 8.33
C MET A 225 6.19 2.33 7.93
N ASN A 226 5.65 2.43 6.71
CA ASN A 226 4.62 1.50 6.23
C ASN A 226 5.12 0.05 6.18
N ILE A 227 6.36 -0.16 5.73
CA ILE A 227 6.96 -1.51 5.72
C ILE A 227 7.13 -2.06 7.14
N CYS A 228 7.42 -1.19 8.12
CA CYS A 228 7.44 -1.57 9.54
C CYS A 228 6.05 -1.69 10.16
N ALA A 229 4.98 -1.54 9.36
CA ALA A 229 3.59 -1.60 9.78
C ALA A 229 3.23 -0.60 10.90
N ASP A 230 3.80 0.61 10.84
CA ASP A 230 3.40 1.71 11.70
C ASP A 230 1.92 2.07 11.47
N PRO A 231 1.12 2.27 12.52
CA PRO A 231 -0.27 2.68 12.34
C PRO A 231 -0.36 4.17 11.95
N LEU A 232 -1.46 4.56 11.29
CA LEU A 232 -1.79 5.98 10.99
C LEU A 232 -1.76 6.89 12.23
N SER A 233 -1.96 6.32 13.42
CA SER A 233 -1.94 7.05 14.68
C SER A 233 -0.53 7.33 15.24
N SER A 234 0.53 6.75 14.65
CA SER A 234 1.90 6.81 15.18
C SER A 234 2.40 8.25 15.27
N ALA A 235 3.08 8.56 16.37
CA ALA A 235 3.58 9.91 16.61
C ALA A 235 4.67 10.30 15.61
N ARG A 236 5.50 9.34 15.18
CA ARG A 236 6.55 9.56 14.19
C ARG A 236 6.00 9.82 12.79
N LEU A 237 4.95 9.11 12.38
CA LEU A 237 4.25 9.35 11.12
C LEU A 237 3.61 10.74 11.10
N LYS A 238 2.86 11.10 12.15
CA LYS A 238 2.24 12.43 12.26
C LYS A 238 3.26 13.56 12.17
N LYS A 239 4.40 13.42 12.85
CA LYS A 239 5.49 14.41 12.74
C LYS A 239 6.06 14.50 11.33
N ALA A 240 6.22 13.36 10.64
CA ALA A 240 6.72 13.34 9.27
C ALA A 240 5.75 14.02 8.29
N THR A 241 4.45 13.73 8.39
CA THR A 241 3.43 14.34 7.51
C THR A 241 3.26 15.82 7.81
N THR A 242 3.27 16.23 9.09
CA THR A 242 3.29 17.66 9.47
C THR A 242 4.54 18.38 8.96
N TYR A 243 5.73 17.75 9.02
CA TYR A 243 6.94 18.33 8.46
C TYR A 243 6.80 18.61 6.95
N ILE A 244 6.24 17.65 6.19
CA ILE A 244 5.99 17.83 4.75
C ILE A 244 5.03 19.00 4.53
N ALA A 245 3.94 19.08 5.30
CA ALA A 245 2.96 20.16 5.20
C ALA A 245 3.56 21.53 5.53
N ASP A 246 4.33 21.64 6.61
CA ASP A 246 4.95 22.90 7.04
C ASP A 246 5.98 23.43 6.04
N ASN A 247 6.57 22.55 5.24
CA ASN A 247 7.58 22.89 4.22
C ASN A 247 7.02 22.86 2.80
N TRP A 248 5.69 22.79 2.62
CA TRP A 248 5.05 22.57 1.32
C TRP A 248 5.38 23.64 0.28
N THR A 249 5.53 24.89 0.73
CA THR A 249 5.84 26.05 -0.13
C THR A 249 7.33 26.41 -0.16
N ALA A 250 8.18 25.64 0.52
CA ALA A 250 9.62 25.88 0.51
C ALA A 250 10.20 25.64 -0.89
N SER A 251 11.26 26.37 -1.23
CA SER A 251 11.96 26.21 -2.51
C SER A 251 12.79 24.93 -2.55
N VAL A 252 13.16 24.51 -3.76
CA VAL A 252 14.13 23.43 -4.04
C VAL A 252 15.52 24.02 -4.27
N CYS A 253 16.56 23.37 -3.73
CA CYS A 253 17.97 23.66 -4.03
C CYS A 253 18.88 22.49 -3.63
N LEU A 254 20.17 22.60 -3.99
CA LEU A 254 21.19 21.56 -3.82
C LEU A 254 21.45 21.14 -2.37
N VAL A 255 21.34 22.07 -1.42
CA VAL A 255 21.68 21.84 -0.01
C VAL A 255 20.69 22.60 0.86
N ASP A 256 20.14 21.92 1.88
CA ASP A 256 19.28 22.50 2.93
C ASP A 256 17.98 23.19 2.45
N CYS A 257 17.49 22.83 1.27
CA CYS A 257 16.14 23.18 0.85
C CYS A 257 15.15 22.08 1.22
N ALA A 258 14.10 22.48 1.93
CA ALA A 258 13.13 21.54 2.47
C ALA A 258 12.06 21.11 1.47
N GLY A 259 11.80 21.91 0.42
CA GLY A 259 10.62 21.79 -0.43
C GLY A 259 10.75 20.90 -1.66
N TRP A 260 9.68 20.85 -2.44
CA TRP A 260 9.57 20.12 -3.73
C TRP A 260 9.21 21.04 -4.90
N ASN A 261 8.56 22.17 -4.61
CA ASN A 261 7.96 23.04 -5.61
C ASN A 261 8.98 24.07 -6.11
N SER A 262 9.37 23.94 -7.39
CA SER A 262 10.20 24.91 -8.09
C SER A 262 9.98 24.81 -9.60
N SER A 263 10.78 25.50 -10.41
CA SER A 263 10.66 25.48 -11.88
C SER A 263 11.99 25.07 -12.52
N PRO A 264 12.17 23.79 -12.89
CA PRO A 264 11.22 22.68 -12.76
C PRO A 264 11.09 22.15 -11.32
N ALA A 265 9.98 21.49 -10.99
CA ALA A 265 9.80 20.87 -9.67
C ALA A 265 10.83 19.75 -9.44
N ASP A 266 11.10 19.43 -8.17
CA ASP A 266 11.90 18.26 -7.85
C ASP A 266 11.03 17.00 -8.01
N TYR A 267 11.00 16.44 -9.22
CA TYR A 267 10.18 15.27 -9.53
C TYR A 267 10.55 14.05 -8.69
N GLN A 268 11.80 13.95 -8.23
CA GLN A 268 12.18 12.88 -7.30
C GLN A 268 11.54 13.08 -5.93
N ALA A 269 11.51 14.32 -5.43
CA ALA A 269 10.80 14.67 -4.21
C ALA A 269 9.29 14.42 -4.34
N THR A 270 8.68 14.74 -5.50
CA THR A 270 7.25 14.44 -5.71
C THR A 270 6.98 12.94 -5.68
N PHE A 271 7.81 12.14 -6.36
CA PHE A 271 7.65 10.69 -6.39
C PHE A 271 7.83 10.05 -5.00
N THR A 272 8.86 10.46 -4.27
CA THR A 272 9.15 9.93 -2.92
C THR A 272 8.11 10.35 -1.89
N THR A 273 7.54 11.54 -2.01
CA THR A 273 6.42 12.00 -1.17
C THR A 273 5.14 11.24 -1.50
N MET A 274 4.81 11.14 -2.80
CA MET A 274 3.64 10.42 -3.28
C MET A 274 3.64 8.98 -2.78
N LYS A 275 4.76 8.25 -2.94
CA LYS A 275 4.81 6.84 -2.54
C LYS A 275 4.58 6.69 -1.03
N GLY A 276 5.20 7.54 -0.21
CA GLY A 276 5.00 7.52 1.24
C GLY A 276 3.55 7.77 1.63
N LEU A 277 2.96 8.87 1.19
CA LEU A 277 1.59 9.27 1.55
C LEU A 277 0.54 8.29 1.01
N THR A 278 0.68 7.87 -0.24
CA THR A 278 -0.27 6.94 -0.88
C THR A 278 -0.23 5.56 -0.24
N SER A 279 0.96 5.09 0.19
CA SER A 279 1.09 3.80 0.88
C SER A 279 0.29 3.71 2.20
N TYR A 280 -0.06 4.88 2.77
CA TYR A 280 -0.92 5.05 3.94
C TYR A 280 -2.36 5.48 3.63
N GLY A 281 -2.71 5.73 2.36
CA GLY A 281 -4.01 6.28 1.99
C GLY A 281 -4.24 7.70 2.49
N ILE A 282 -3.17 8.49 2.64
CA ILE A 282 -3.26 9.89 3.08
C ILE A 282 -3.49 10.76 1.85
N ASP A 283 -4.67 11.36 1.73
CA ASP A 283 -4.99 12.32 0.66
C ASP A 283 -4.76 13.78 1.08
N ILE A 284 -4.86 14.08 2.38
CA ILE A 284 -4.68 15.41 2.96
C ILE A 284 -3.55 15.37 3.99
N ILE A 285 -2.61 16.31 3.89
CA ILE A 285 -1.63 16.59 4.95
C ILE A 285 -1.98 17.92 5.61
N THR A 286 -1.77 18.01 6.93
CA THR A 286 -2.15 19.18 7.72
C THR A 286 -0.91 19.80 8.36
N THR A 287 -0.76 21.12 8.23
CA THR A 287 0.34 21.89 8.84
C THR A 287 0.22 21.92 10.36
N SER A 288 1.29 22.34 11.04
CA SER A 288 1.27 22.58 12.49
C SER A 288 0.32 23.71 12.92
N THR A 289 -0.19 24.47 11.95
CA THR A 289 -1.15 25.57 12.15
C THR A 289 -2.54 25.21 11.63
N ASP A 290 -2.87 23.92 11.51
CA ASP A 290 -4.17 23.38 11.10
C ASP A 290 -4.63 23.85 9.70
N VAL A 291 -3.69 23.92 8.74
CA VAL A 291 -4.01 24.16 7.33
C VAL A 291 -3.91 22.85 6.55
N ASP A 292 -5.00 22.46 5.92
CA ASP A 292 -5.08 21.26 5.09
C ASP A 292 -4.55 21.51 3.67
N ILE A 293 -3.81 20.54 3.15
CA ILE A 293 -3.19 20.56 1.83
C ILE A 293 -3.57 19.26 1.10
N ASP A 294 -4.26 19.42 -0.04
CA ASP A 294 -4.42 18.36 -1.03
C ASP A 294 -3.12 18.25 -1.83
N TRP A 295 -2.23 17.40 -1.33
CA TRP A 295 -0.88 17.28 -1.86
C TRP A 295 -0.87 16.79 -3.30
N PHE A 296 -1.83 15.94 -3.67
CA PHE A 296 -1.89 15.35 -5.01
C PHE A 296 -2.43 16.35 -6.02
N ALA A 297 -3.47 17.11 -5.67
CA ALA A 297 -3.98 18.17 -6.53
C ALA A 297 -2.89 19.20 -6.84
N ASP A 298 -2.12 19.62 -5.84
CA ASP A 298 -1.01 20.57 -6.00
C ASP A 298 0.12 19.99 -6.87
N MET A 299 0.64 18.80 -6.53
CA MET A 299 1.74 18.17 -7.26
C MET A 299 1.34 17.86 -8.71
N SER A 300 0.16 17.27 -8.93
CA SER A 300 -0.31 16.94 -10.28
C SER A 300 -0.50 18.19 -11.14
N THR A 301 -1.04 19.27 -10.57
CA THR A 301 -1.19 20.56 -11.28
C THR A 301 0.17 21.10 -11.73
N VAL A 302 1.16 21.13 -10.83
CA VAL A 302 2.51 21.62 -11.16
C VAL A 302 3.18 20.74 -12.22
N ILE A 303 3.13 19.42 -12.06
CA ILE A 303 3.76 18.48 -12.99
C ILE A 303 3.12 18.57 -14.38
N ILE A 304 1.79 18.62 -14.48
CA ILE A 304 1.08 18.76 -15.76
C ILE A 304 1.47 20.07 -16.46
N ASN A 305 1.52 21.18 -15.71
CA ASN A 305 1.87 22.49 -16.26
C ASN A 305 3.33 22.58 -16.74
N GLN A 306 4.20 21.72 -16.25
CA GLN A 306 5.62 21.67 -16.64
C GLN A 306 5.91 20.69 -17.78
N GLN A 307 4.92 19.88 -18.22
CA GLN A 307 5.11 18.94 -19.32
C GLN A 307 5.41 19.69 -20.63
N LEU A 308 6.43 19.24 -21.36
CA LEU A 308 6.82 19.78 -22.66
C LEU A 308 5.89 19.27 -23.78
N PRO A 309 5.80 19.97 -24.92
CA PRO A 309 4.89 19.58 -26.00
C PRO A 309 5.10 18.17 -26.57
N ASP A 310 6.31 17.63 -26.46
CA ASP A 310 6.67 16.29 -26.91
C ASP A 310 6.32 15.18 -25.91
N GLY A 311 5.76 15.52 -24.75
CA GLY A 311 5.40 14.60 -23.68
C GLY A 311 6.45 14.43 -22.59
N SER A 312 7.65 14.98 -22.77
CA SER A 312 8.73 14.92 -21.77
C SER A 312 8.58 15.96 -20.66
N TRP A 313 9.49 15.92 -19.67
CA TRP A 313 9.61 16.94 -18.62
C TRP A 313 11.02 17.54 -18.62
N PRO A 314 11.18 18.81 -18.21
CA PRO A 314 12.48 19.42 -18.03
C PRO A 314 13.36 18.64 -17.04
N ARG A 315 14.68 18.76 -17.16
CA ARG A 315 15.62 18.12 -16.22
C ARG A 315 15.49 18.71 -14.81
N SER A 316 15.10 17.87 -13.85
CA SER A 316 15.18 18.18 -12.42
C SER A 316 16.58 17.93 -11.84
N GLN A 317 16.82 18.40 -10.62
CA GLN A 317 18.15 18.51 -10.02
C GLN A 317 18.95 17.19 -9.95
N TRP A 318 18.28 16.06 -9.73
CA TRP A 318 18.92 14.76 -9.49
C TRP A 318 18.96 13.86 -10.72
N ASP A 319 18.50 14.37 -11.85
CA ASP A 319 18.52 13.63 -13.10
C ASP A 319 19.87 13.81 -13.80
N GLN A 320 20.65 12.72 -13.85
CA GLN A 320 21.93 12.65 -14.57
C GLN A 320 21.83 11.77 -15.84
N GLU A 321 20.62 11.38 -16.24
CA GLU A 321 20.39 10.61 -17.47
C GLU A 321 20.34 11.51 -18.69
N GLN A 322 20.61 10.96 -19.86
CA GLN A 322 20.35 11.69 -21.12
C GLN A 322 18.84 11.93 -21.28
N ASP A 323 18.49 13.00 -22.00
CA ASP A 323 17.10 13.37 -22.31
C ASP A 323 16.16 13.61 -21.11
N ALA A 324 16.69 13.72 -19.89
CA ALA A 324 15.90 13.87 -18.67
C ALA A 324 14.92 12.72 -18.40
N LEU A 325 15.33 11.48 -18.73
CA LEU A 325 14.51 10.28 -18.57
C LEU A 325 14.05 10.04 -17.12
N LEU A 326 14.92 10.31 -16.13
CA LEU A 326 14.56 10.13 -14.71
C LEU A 326 13.49 11.15 -14.29
N SER A 327 13.60 12.39 -14.76
CA SER A 327 12.62 13.45 -14.52
C SER A 327 11.25 13.06 -15.07
N ALA A 328 11.22 12.56 -16.31
CA ALA A 328 9.97 12.12 -16.95
C ALA A 328 9.33 10.93 -16.23
N VAL A 329 10.12 9.91 -15.84
CA VAL A 329 9.54 8.74 -15.16
C VAL A 329 9.10 9.06 -13.74
N TRP A 330 9.82 9.91 -12.98
CA TRP A 330 9.35 10.33 -11.64
C TRP A 330 8.08 11.17 -11.70
N ALA A 331 7.97 12.06 -12.69
CA ALA A 331 6.74 12.81 -12.96
C ALA A 331 5.56 11.87 -13.22
N LEU A 332 5.72 10.90 -14.13
CA LEU A 332 4.67 9.93 -14.47
C LEU A 332 4.29 9.02 -13.31
N LEU A 333 5.28 8.49 -12.57
CA LEU A 333 5.02 7.67 -11.39
C LEU A 333 4.21 8.46 -10.34
N THR A 334 4.50 9.76 -10.19
CA THR A 334 3.73 10.66 -9.32
C THR A 334 2.28 10.82 -9.81
N LEU A 335 2.08 11.13 -11.10
CA LEU A 335 0.76 11.41 -11.68
C LEU A 335 -0.20 10.22 -11.62
N GLU A 336 0.31 8.99 -11.62
CA GLU A 336 -0.49 7.76 -11.53
C GLU A 336 -0.49 7.16 -10.11
N LYS A 337 0.09 7.86 -9.13
CA LYS A 337 0.23 7.38 -7.76
C LYS A 337 0.80 5.96 -7.67
N VAL A 338 1.84 5.65 -8.47
CA VAL A 338 2.38 4.29 -8.61
C VAL A 338 3.14 3.86 -7.35
N VAL A 339 2.44 3.13 -6.49
CA VAL A 339 2.93 2.46 -5.27
C VAL A 339 1.89 1.41 -4.87
N LEU A 340 2.10 0.66 -3.78
CA LEU A 340 0.99 -0.10 -3.19
C LEU A 340 -0.18 0.84 -2.86
N PRO A 341 -1.40 0.55 -3.32
CA PRO A 341 -2.57 1.17 -2.73
C PRO A 341 -2.62 0.78 -1.23
N PRO A 342 -3.18 1.63 -0.36
CA PRO A 342 -3.29 1.30 1.06
C PRO A 342 -3.95 -0.06 1.20
N SER A 343 -3.27 -1.00 1.85
CA SER A 343 -3.88 -2.25 2.25
C SER A 343 -5.06 -1.89 3.14
N GLU A 344 -6.28 -2.28 2.76
CA GLU A 344 -7.36 -2.39 3.73
C GLU A 344 -6.88 -3.40 4.79
N SER A 345 -6.32 -2.91 5.91
CA SER A 345 -5.82 -3.66 7.07
C SER A 345 -4.37 -4.18 7.01
N LYS A 346 -3.39 -3.36 7.39
CA LYS A 346 -2.13 -3.85 7.99
C LYS A 346 -2.24 -3.69 9.51
N ILE A 347 -2.36 -4.81 10.24
CA ILE A 347 -2.10 -4.89 11.68
C ILE A 347 -0.73 -5.55 11.84
N PRO A 348 0.25 -4.94 12.51
CA PRO A 348 1.49 -5.61 12.84
C PRO A 348 1.23 -6.79 13.79
N TYR A 349 1.71 -7.98 13.44
CA TYR A 349 1.81 -9.14 14.33
C TYR A 349 3.29 -9.34 14.68
N ILE A 350 3.59 -9.36 15.98
CA ILE A 350 4.90 -9.76 16.51
C ILE A 350 4.69 -11.12 17.19
N ASP A 351 5.28 -12.17 16.62
CA ASP A 351 5.36 -13.47 17.28
C ASP A 351 6.57 -13.46 18.23
N ASN A 352 6.32 -13.48 19.54
CA ASN A 352 7.36 -13.76 20.52
C ASN A 352 7.24 -15.22 20.95
N ILE A 353 7.77 -16.13 20.13
CA ILE A 353 7.96 -17.52 20.57
C ILE A 353 9.07 -17.54 21.61
N THR A 354 8.66 -17.57 22.88
CA THR A 354 9.57 -17.97 23.95
C THR A 354 9.54 -19.48 24.02
N ALA A 355 10.61 -20.13 23.54
CA ALA A 355 10.74 -21.58 23.65
C ALA A 355 10.71 -21.99 25.14
N ILE A 356 9.64 -22.66 25.55
CA ILE A 356 9.67 -23.51 26.74
C ILE A 356 10.23 -24.86 26.27
N SER A 357 11.27 -25.28 26.97
CA SER A 357 12.22 -26.31 26.57
C SER A 357 11.65 -27.73 26.44
N SER A 358 12.51 -28.50 25.76
CA SER A 358 12.88 -29.90 25.93
C SER A 358 11.93 -30.99 25.41
N GLU A 359 12.53 -31.81 24.56
CA GLU A 359 12.08 -33.09 24.01
C GLU A 359 11.33 -32.99 22.69
N ILE A 360 12.02 -33.33 21.59
CA ILE A 360 11.60 -34.36 20.61
C ILE A 360 12.70 -34.48 19.53
N SER A 361 13.02 -35.71 19.15
CA SER A 361 13.97 -36.08 18.08
C SER A 361 13.35 -37.07 17.09
N PHE A 362 13.80 -36.97 15.81
CA PHE A 362 13.70 -37.88 14.64
C PHE A 362 12.44 -37.79 13.73
N PRO A 363 12.50 -38.29 12.47
CA PRO A 363 13.46 -38.10 11.38
C PRO A 363 12.82 -37.31 10.20
N MET A 364 13.62 -36.67 9.34
CA MET A 364 13.10 -35.79 8.28
C MET A 364 12.80 -36.58 6.99
N ASP A 365 11.52 -36.69 6.63
CA ASP A 365 11.05 -37.09 5.30
C ASP A 365 11.07 -35.87 4.36
N LEU A 366 11.64 -36.03 3.17
CA LEU A 366 11.91 -34.96 2.18
C LEU A 366 10.96 -35.03 0.98
N SER A 367 9.67 -35.30 1.22
CA SER A 367 8.61 -34.94 0.27
C SER A 367 7.81 -33.77 0.85
N LYS A 368 7.90 -32.57 0.24
CA LYS A 368 6.96 -31.48 0.53
C LYS A 368 5.96 -31.35 -0.60
N THR A 369 4.71 -31.70 -0.30
CA THR A 369 3.54 -31.12 -0.96
C THR A 369 3.44 -29.67 -0.50
N VAL A 370 3.28 -28.72 -1.42
CA VAL A 370 2.88 -27.36 -1.06
C VAL A 370 1.41 -27.43 -0.66
N GLU A 371 1.12 -27.26 0.62
CA GLU A 371 -0.25 -27.06 1.08
C GLU A 371 -0.71 -25.67 0.62
N VAL A 372 -1.62 -25.63 -0.34
CA VAL A 372 -2.46 -24.46 -0.56
C VAL A 372 -3.54 -24.50 0.52
N GLN A 373 -3.42 -23.64 1.52
CA GLN A 373 -4.44 -23.50 2.56
C GLN A 373 -5.49 -22.52 2.07
N GLY A 374 -6.72 -22.99 1.88
CA GLY A 374 -7.86 -22.08 1.80
C GLY A 374 -8.01 -21.35 3.14
N GLU A 375 -8.43 -20.10 3.10
CA GLU A 375 -8.58 -19.27 4.30
C GLU A 375 -10.06 -18.92 4.49
N ILE A 376 -10.48 -18.71 5.73
CA ILE A 376 -11.74 -18.07 6.07
C ILE A 376 -11.45 -16.56 6.18
N LYS A 377 -12.14 -15.74 5.38
CA LYS A 377 -11.93 -14.28 5.34
C LYS A 377 -13.22 -13.57 5.70
N LEU A 378 -13.48 -13.46 7.01
CA LEU A 378 -14.65 -12.76 7.51
C LEU A 378 -14.50 -11.25 7.36
N PHE A 379 -15.59 -10.57 7.03
CA PHE A 379 -15.64 -9.11 7.00
C PHE A 379 -16.94 -8.59 7.59
N ALA A 380 -16.91 -7.36 8.11
CA ALA A 380 -18.07 -6.60 8.55
C ALA A 380 -17.80 -5.10 8.43
N TYR A 381 -18.65 -4.38 7.68
CA TYR A 381 -18.58 -2.93 7.49
C TYR A 381 -19.89 -2.29 7.90
N LYS A 382 -19.83 -1.21 8.69
CA LYS A 382 -20.99 -0.46 9.16
C LYS A 382 -20.96 0.95 8.57
N TYR A 383 -22.01 1.30 7.83
CA TYR A 383 -22.22 2.61 7.23
C TYR A 383 -23.32 3.34 8.00
N THR A 384 -23.14 4.64 8.19
CA THR A 384 -24.13 5.51 8.83
C THR A 384 -24.45 6.67 7.92
N GLN A 385 -25.73 7.00 7.79
CA GLN A 385 -26.20 8.19 7.08
C GLN A 385 -27.17 8.95 7.96
N ASN A 386 -27.33 10.24 7.73
CA ASN A 386 -28.35 11.06 8.37
C ASN A 386 -28.88 12.12 7.39
N GLU A 387 -30.10 12.58 7.64
CA GLU A 387 -30.82 13.53 6.79
C GLU A 387 -30.27 14.97 6.89
N SER A 388 -29.31 15.26 7.77
CA SER A 388 -28.68 16.59 7.80
C SER A 388 -27.75 16.78 6.60
N GLU A 389 -28.34 17.07 5.44
CA GLU A 389 -27.66 17.19 4.16
C GLU A 389 -26.51 18.22 4.19
N ASN A 390 -25.31 17.78 3.80
CA ASN A 390 -24.22 18.56 3.21
C ASN A 390 -23.63 19.76 3.97
N ILE A 391 -23.91 19.94 5.27
CA ILE A 391 -23.26 20.99 6.09
C ILE A 391 -22.45 20.33 7.21
N PRO A 392 -21.11 20.44 7.21
CA PRO A 392 -20.29 19.93 8.30
C PRO A 392 -20.71 20.53 9.65
N GLY A 393 -21.05 19.67 10.61
CA GLY A 393 -21.36 20.06 12.00
C GLY A 393 -22.85 20.24 12.34
N THR A 394 -23.77 20.06 11.40
CA THR A 394 -25.20 19.94 11.72
C THR A 394 -25.49 18.58 12.35
N LYS A 395 -26.43 18.55 13.31
CA LYS A 395 -26.85 17.34 14.02
C LYS A 395 -28.31 17.05 13.69
N PRO A 396 -28.71 15.77 13.55
CA PRO A 396 -30.11 15.39 13.39
C PRO A 396 -30.99 15.92 14.53
N SER A 397 -32.17 16.38 14.17
CA SER A 397 -33.22 16.95 15.01
C SER A 397 -34.47 16.06 15.02
N LYS A 398 -35.51 16.43 15.77
CA LYS A 398 -36.72 15.61 15.90
C LYS A 398 -37.41 15.47 14.55
N GLY A 399 -37.64 14.24 14.11
CA GLY A 399 -38.26 13.93 12.84
C GLY A 399 -37.26 13.60 11.73
N ASP A 400 -35.98 13.92 11.90
CA ASP A 400 -34.94 13.62 10.92
C ASP A 400 -34.59 12.13 10.90
N ASP A 401 -34.26 11.60 9.73
CA ASP A 401 -33.89 10.21 9.55
C ASP A 401 -32.39 9.96 9.74
N VAL A 402 -32.05 8.82 10.36
CA VAL A 402 -30.72 8.25 10.46
C VAL A 402 -30.74 6.81 9.98
N ALA A 403 -29.80 6.43 9.13
CA ALA A 403 -29.71 5.09 8.58
C ALA A 403 -28.44 4.39 9.03
N PHE A 404 -28.54 3.07 9.22
CA PHE A 404 -27.43 2.18 9.50
C PHE A 404 -27.47 1.03 8.51
N ALA A 405 -26.36 0.74 7.83
CA ALA A 405 -26.24 -0.45 7.00
C ALA A 405 -25.02 -1.26 7.46
N LEU A 406 -25.23 -2.53 7.77
CA LEU A 406 -24.20 -3.51 8.08
C LEU A 406 -24.07 -4.47 6.90
N LEU A 407 -22.87 -4.55 6.33
CA LEU A 407 -22.50 -5.50 5.29
C LEU A 407 -21.52 -6.51 5.89
N PHE A 408 -21.80 -7.80 5.83
CA PHE A 408 -20.95 -8.83 6.42
C PHE A 408 -20.94 -10.11 5.59
N GLY A 409 -19.94 -10.95 5.78
CA GLY A 409 -19.85 -12.20 5.05
C GLY A 409 -18.50 -12.88 5.17
N ASN A 410 -18.21 -13.76 4.21
CA ASN A 410 -16.99 -14.54 4.14
C ASN A 410 -16.48 -14.57 2.69
N TYR A 411 -15.40 -13.85 2.41
CA TYR A 411 -14.69 -13.86 1.13
C TYR A 411 -13.62 -14.97 1.07
N GLY A 412 -13.64 -15.89 2.02
CA GLY A 412 -12.76 -17.05 2.08
C GLY A 412 -13.28 -18.22 1.26
N GLU A 413 -12.36 -19.14 0.96
CA GLU A 413 -12.62 -20.36 0.18
C GLU A 413 -13.23 -21.49 1.04
N PHE A 414 -13.18 -21.34 2.37
CA PHE A 414 -13.83 -22.27 3.31
C PHE A 414 -14.99 -21.61 4.05
N PRO A 415 -16.06 -22.37 4.36
CA PRO A 415 -17.13 -21.85 5.20
C PRO A 415 -16.61 -21.54 6.59
N TYR A 416 -17.13 -20.46 7.18
CA TYR A 416 -16.95 -20.18 8.59
C TYR A 416 -17.98 -20.96 9.39
N ALA A 417 -17.50 -21.85 10.26
CA ALA A 417 -18.33 -22.56 11.22
C ALA A 417 -18.48 -21.70 12.49
N ALA A 418 -19.70 -21.24 12.78
CA ALA A 418 -19.96 -20.44 13.96
C ALA A 418 -19.79 -21.29 15.23
N PRO A 419 -19.01 -20.85 16.23
CA PRO A 419 -18.91 -21.59 17.48
C PRO A 419 -20.25 -21.64 18.20
N ALA A 420 -20.66 -22.84 18.63
CA ALA A 420 -21.93 -23.04 19.33
C ALA A 420 -22.11 -22.07 20.51
N GLY A 421 -23.25 -21.38 20.54
CA GLY A 421 -23.60 -20.38 21.56
C GLY A 421 -22.93 -19.01 21.39
N LYS A 422 -22.19 -18.76 20.30
CA LYS A 422 -21.62 -17.44 19.99
C LYS A 422 -22.27 -16.85 18.73
N PRO A 423 -22.94 -15.69 18.84
CA PRO A 423 -23.62 -15.10 17.69
C PRO A 423 -22.62 -14.78 16.57
N THR A 424 -22.98 -15.10 15.33
CA THR A 424 -22.19 -14.81 14.13
C THR A 424 -22.06 -13.31 13.91
N VAL A 425 -23.13 -12.56 14.21
CA VAL A 425 -23.16 -11.10 14.16
C VAL A 425 -23.93 -10.57 15.37
N GLU A 426 -23.25 -9.82 16.22
CA GLU A 426 -23.82 -9.05 17.32
C GLU A 426 -23.22 -7.65 17.31
N ASP A 427 -24.08 -6.63 17.46
CA ASP A 427 -23.66 -5.24 17.54
C ASP A 427 -24.44 -4.53 18.65
N THR A 428 -23.93 -3.37 19.06
CA THR A 428 -24.53 -2.54 20.09
C THR A 428 -25.02 -1.22 19.48
N LEU A 429 -26.31 -0.92 19.68
CA LEU A 429 -26.91 0.38 19.40
C LEU A 429 -27.03 1.17 20.70
N ASN A 430 -26.13 2.12 20.90
CA ASN A 430 -26.14 3.01 22.06
C ASN A 430 -26.93 4.29 21.73
N VAL A 431 -28.13 4.41 22.28
CA VAL A 431 -28.98 5.59 22.08
C VAL A 431 -28.79 6.54 23.25
N GLN A 432 -28.20 7.71 22.99
CA GLN A 432 -27.93 8.70 24.02
C GLN A 432 -29.17 9.54 24.34
N SER A 433 -29.46 9.71 25.63
CA SER A 433 -30.51 10.63 26.10
C SER A 433 -30.18 12.08 25.70
N PRO A 434 -31.16 12.93 25.34
CA PRO A 434 -32.62 12.69 25.39
C PRO A 434 -33.23 12.07 24.14
N ALA A 435 -32.44 11.78 23.10
CA ALA A 435 -32.98 11.27 21.84
C ALA A 435 -33.42 9.81 21.97
N SER A 436 -34.48 9.44 21.25
CA SER A 436 -34.92 8.07 21.00
C SER A 436 -34.95 7.84 19.48
N LEU A 437 -34.96 6.59 19.04
CA LEU A 437 -34.97 6.24 17.61
C LEU A 437 -36.15 5.33 17.30
N LYS A 438 -36.98 5.68 16.33
CA LYS A 438 -38.10 4.85 15.86
C LYS A 438 -37.75 4.14 14.57
N LEU A 439 -37.91 2.82 14.50
CA LEU A 439 -37.63 2.06 13.28
C LEU A 439 -38.68 2.32 12.21
N MET A 440 -38.27 2.92 11.10
CA MET A 440 -39.14 3.29 9.98
C MET A 440 -39.02 2.30 8.81
N SER A 441 -37.83 1.75 8.59
CA SER A 441 -37.60 0.73 7.58
C SER A 441 -36.53 -0.26 8.04
N LEU A 442 -36.68 -1.51 7.64
CA LEU A 442 -35.74 -2.59 7.92
C LEU A 442 -35.61 -3.45 6.66
N SER A 443 -34.38 -3.60 6.16
CA SER A 443 -34.04 -4.40 4.98
C SER A 443 -32.99 -5.43 5.36
N LEU A 444 -33.25 -6.70 5.04
CA LEU A 444 -32.37 -7.84 5.30
C LEU A 444 -32.76 -8.99 4.36
N ASN A 445 -31.88 -9.97 4.20
CA ASN A 445 -32.18 -11.19 3.43
C ASN A 445 -33.37 -11.97 4.03
N ASP A 446 -34.17 -12.62 3.18
CA ASP A 446 -35.41 -13.33 3.55
C ASP A 446 -35.24 -14.45 4.61
N ASN A 447 -34.02 -14.96 4.78
CA ASN A 447 -33.68 -16.00 5.75
C ASN A 447 -33.02 -15.46 7.02
N LEU A 448 -32.93 -14.14 7.17
CA LEU A 448 -32.37 -13.48 8.35
C LEU A 448 -33.48 -12.80 9.15
N ARG A 449 -33.19 -12.50 10.41
CA ARG A 449 -33.96 -11.59 11.26
C ARG A 449 -33.05 -10.82 12.19
N LEU A 450 -33.51 -9.65 12.64
CA LEU A 450 -32.81 -8.84 13.64
C LEU A 450 -33.50 -9.00 15.00
N PHE A 451 -32.76 -9.48 16.00
CA PHE A 451 -33.27 -9.75 17.34
C PHE A 451 -32.63 -8.81 18.35
N ASN A 452 -33.45 -8.16 19.19
CA ASN A 452 -32.99 -7.33 20.28
C ASN A 452 -32.86 -8.17 21.54
N VAL A 453 -31.61 -8.46 21.91
CA VAL A 453 -31.25 -9.28 23.08
C VAL A 453 -31.54 -8.54 24.37
N THR A 454 -31.36 -7.21 24.38
CA THR A 454 -31.61 -6.39 25.58
C THR A 454 -33.07 -6.50 26.02
N ASP A 455 -34.00 -6.44 25.07
CA ASP A 455 -35.44 -6.52 25.34
C ASP A 455 -36.03 -7.92 25.15
N ASN A 456 -35.21 -8.90 24.75
CA ASN A 456 -35.62 -10.25 24.38
C ASN A 456 -36.80 -10.28 23.39
N LYS A 457 -36.72 -9.49 22.31
CA LYS A 457 -37.78 -9.37 21.30
C LYS A 457 -37.24 -9.30 19.87
N LEU A 458 -38.08 -9.70 18.92
CA LEU A 458 -37.84 -9.47 17.50
C LEU A 458 -37.95 -7.98 17.19
N VAL A 459 -37.00 -7.43 16.44
CA VAL A 459 -37.06 -6.03 15.96
C VAL A 459 -38.07 -5.94 14.82
N SER A 460 -39.07 -5.07 14.97
CA SER A 460 -40.16 -4.88 14.01
C SER A 460 -40.36 -3.41 13.67
N LEU A 461 -40.94 -3.14 12.50
CA LEU A 461 -41.26 -1.77 12.08
C LEU A 461 -42.11 -1.05 13.15
N GLY A 462 -41.73 0.18 13.47
CA GLY A 462 -42.33 1.00 14.52
C GLY A 462 -41.74 0.78 15.91
N ASP A 463 -40.81 -0.16 16.11
CA ASP A 463 -40.12 -0.31 17.40
C ASP A 463 -39.38 0.96 17.80
N MET A 464 -39.40 1.25 19.10
CA MET A 464 -38.73 2.40 19.72
C MET A 464 -37.46 1.94 20.46
N PHE A 465 -36.34 2.58 20.16
CA PHE A 465 -35.09 2.50 20.91
C PHE A 465 -34.94 3.77 21.75
N LEU A 466 -35.18 3.65 23.05
CA LEU A 466 -35.26 4.77 23.98
C LEU A 466 -33.88 5.31 24.36
N GLY A 467 -33.82 6.63 24.54
CA GLY A 467 -32.61 7.32 25.00
C GLY A 467 -32.13 6.87 26.38
N GLY A 468 -30.81 6.76 26.54
CA GLY A 468 -30.15 6.29 27.74
C GLY A 468 -30.00 4.76 27.82
N ILE A 469 -30.38 4.03 26.77
CA ILE A 469 -30.30 2.55 26.72
C ILE A 469 -29.26 2.11 25.69
N ILE A 470 -28.53 1.06 26.07
CA ILE A 470 -27.59 0.35 25.21
C ILE A 470 -28.28 -0.95 24.75
N TYR A 471 -28.68 -1.00 23.49
CA TYR A 471 -29.35 -2.14 22.88
C TYR A 471 -28.35 -3.09 22.26
N LYS A 472 -28.44 -4.37 22.60
CA LYS A 472 -27.68 -5.44 21.98
C LYS A 472 -28.54 -6.09 20.90
N LEU A 473 -28.08 -6.01 19.66
CA LEU A 473 -28.79 -6.50 18.49
C LEU A 473 -28.01 -7.68 17.88
N GLN A 474 -28.72 -8.76 17.57
CA GLN A 474 -28.18 -9.96 16.96
C GLN A 474 -28.86 -10.23 15.63
N VAL A 475 -28.08 -10.58 14.61
CA VAL A 475 -28.63 -11.19 13.40
C VAL A 475 -28.82 -12.67 13.68
N GLN A 476 -29.98 -13.21 13.32
CA GLN A 476 -30.29 -14.62 13.45
C GLN A 476 -30.73 -15.17 12.09
N LYS A 477 -30.39 -16.42 11.78
CA LYS A 477 -30.68 -17.07 10.50
C LYS A 477 -31.70 -18.19 10.69
N LEU A 478 -32.64 -18.32 9.75
CA LEU A 478 -33.64 -19.38 9.74
C LEU A 478 -32.95 -20.74 9.57
N ILE A 479 -33.28 -21.67 10.46
CA ILE A 479 -32.79 -23.05 10.40
C ILE A 479 -33.50 -23.76 9.25
N SER A 480 -32.71 -24.30 8.32
CA SER A 480 -33.21 -24.99 7.12
C SER A 480 -34.17 -26.13 7.47
N GLY A 481 -35.33 -26.17 6.80
CA GLY A 481 -36.35 -27.20 7.02
C GLY A 481 -37.29 -26.93 8.22
N THR A 482 -37.19 -25.77 8.86
CA THR A 482 -38.11 -25.33 9.92
C THR A 482 -38.97 -24.17 9.43
N ALA A 483 -40.16 -24.00 10.02
CA ALA A 483 -41.06 -22.91 9.66
C ALA A 483 -40.69 -21.58 10.34
N ASP A 484 -40.14 -21.61 11.57
CA ASP A 484 -39.96 -20.40 12.40
C ASP A 484 -38.83 -20.53 13.45
N GLN A 485 -37.87 -21.44 13.27
CA GLN A 485 -36.74 -21.57 14.21
C GLN A 485 -35.51 -20.86 13.65
N TYR A 486 -34.87 -20.04 14.48
CA TYR A 486 -33.70 -19.26 14.09
C TYR A 486 -32.58 -19.45 15.11
N GLU A 487 -31.35 -19.40 14.62
CA GLU A 487 -30.12 -19.50 15.41
C GLU A 487 -29.28 -18.24 15.27
N ALA A 488 -28.56 -17.88 16.32
CA ALA A 488 -27.69 -16.71 16.32
C ALA A 488 -26.27 -17.04 15.85
N ASP A 489 -25.85 -18.30 16.06
CA ASP A 489 -24.57 -18.92 15.73
C ASP A 489 -24.69 -19.72 14.43
N PHE A 490 -24.85 -19.01 13.31
CA PHE A 490 -25.00 -19.62 11.99
C PHE A 490 -23.73 -19.51 11.14
N ASP A 491 -23.49 -20.53 10.32
CA ASP A 491 -22.34 -20.56 9.42
C ASP A 491 -22.44 -19.55 8.28
N LEU A 492 -21.29 -18.99 7.91
CA LEU A 492 -21.13 -18.16 6.72
C LEU A 492 -20.50 -19.01 5.60
N PRO A 493 -21.24 -19.32 4.53
CA PRO A 493 -20.69 -20.05 3.40
C PRO A 493 -19.45 -19.35 2.83
N ALA A 494 -18.56 -20.11 2.20
CA ALA A 494 -17.51 -19.52 1.38
C ALA A 494 -18.13 -18.60 0.31
N ASN A 495 -17.44 -17.50 -0.01
CA ASN A 495 -17.87 -16.53 -1.02
C ASN A 495 -19.29 -15.99 -0.79
N SER A 496 -19.64 -15.65 0.46
CA SER A 496 -20.97 -15.16 0.84
C SER A 496 -20.96 -13.71 1.31
N ILE A 497 -22.07 -13.01 1.03
CA ILE A 497 -22.32 -11.63 1.45
C ILE A 497 -23.77 -11.48 1.91
N TYR A 498 -23.96 -10.76 3.01
CA TYR A 498 -25.23 -10.48 3.65
C TYR A 498 -25.31 -9.00 4.02
N SER A 499 -26.52 -8.45 4.07
CA SER A 499 -26.73 -7.08 4.51
C SER A 499 -27.90 -6.95 5.47
N VAL A 500 -27.79 -6.02 6.40
CA VAL A 500 -28.87 -5.55 7.27
C VAL A 500 -28.85 -4.02 7.25
N ALA A 501 -29.95 -3.41 6.84
CA ALA A 501 -30.10 -1.95 6.83
C ALA A 501 -31.32 -1.52 7.63
N MET A 502 -31.16 -0.49 8.46
CA MET A 502 -32.19 0.15 9.25
C MET A 502 -32.30 1.62 8.86
N LEU A 503 -33.52 2.11 8.69
CA LEU A 503 -33.84 3.53 8.68
C LEU A 503 -34.60 3.86 9.96
N LEU A 504 -34.10 4.82 10.72
CA LEU A 504 -34.62 5.21 12.02
C LEU A 504 -34.94 6.70 12.01
N GLN A 505 -36.08 7.08 12.56
CA GLN A 505 -36.44 8.49 12.76
C GLN A 505 -36.04 8.92 14.17
N VAL A 506 -35.43 10.10 14.30
CA VAL A 506 -35.06 10.69 15.59
C VAL A 506 -36.30 11.23 16.30
N GLU A 507 -36.46 10.79 17.54
CA GLU A 507 -37.54 11.17 18.44
C GLU A 507 -36.96 11.77 19.74
N PHE A 508 -37.77 12.52 20.48
CA PHE A 508 -37.46 13.07 21.81
C PHE A 508 -38.67 12.96 22.71
#